data_AF-A0A939ZVN8-F1
#
_entry.id   AF-A0A939ZVN8-F1
#
_cell.length_a   1.000
_cell.length_b   1.000
_cell.length_c   1.000
_cell.angle_alpha   90.00
_cell.angle_beta   90.00
_cell.angle_gamma   90.00
#
_symmetry.space_group_name_H-M   'P 1'
#
loop_
_entity.id
_entity.type
_entity.pdbx_description
1 polymer ?
#
loop_
_entity_poly.entity_id
_entity_poly.type
_entity_poly.pdbx_seq_one_letter_code
_entity_poly.pdbx_strand_id
1 'polypeptide(L)'
;MFINPYEGKLDVPPVKSNFHIHAGTGPGTCGAYDIEPVIEAYRDCGYGALCISNHNLLTDPAPYREKYGIVLLQGYEYTTREHLLCLGSPAFTPIPEDVIFRPGSEGLEEGPFGLVHRKRNIENYQKAIDDCKSAGGYSVICHPDCHVWGVSRAVIDAVSGYDAIEILNGRNTSDTYDRILSKGLLKWCTGSDDFHRWWNLAHCWNMIYAEPTEAGVLEAMRKGAMYVSKGLTLQRLELTDGRIHAKAMGADGFEGDFEYRFIGKDGAVLKVVCDTEASYKLKGNEAYVRLDVTSPEGWKLITQPVYDDAFFTE
;
A
#
# COMPACT_ATOMS: atom_id res chain seq x y z
N MET A 1 2.05 4.84 25.19
CA MET A 1 1.91 3.38 25.40
C MET A 1 2.14 2.74 24.05
N PHE A 2 2.93 1.66 23.98
CA PHE A 2 3.14 1.02 22.69
C PHE A 2 1.91 0.23 22.25
N ILE A 3 1.47 0.47 21.02
CA ILE A 3 0.36 -0.20 20.36
C ILE A 3 0.94 -1.16 19.32
N ASN A 4 0.44 -2.41 19.35
CA ASN A 4 0.69 -3.41 18.32
C ASN A 4 -0.56 -3.56 17.45
N PRO A 5 -0.56 -3.14 16.16
CA PRO A 5 -1.75 -3.24 15.31
C PRO A 5 -2.13 -4.69 14.95
N TYR A 6 -1.29 -5.66 15.31
CA TYR A 6 -1.47 -7.09 15.08
C TYR A 6 -2.02 -7.85 16.29
N GLU A 7 -2.21 -7.17 17.43
CA GLU A 7 -2.62 -7.80 18.69
C GLU A 7 -3.95 -8.56 18.54
N GLY A 8 -3.92 -9.87 18.81
CA GLY A 8 -5.09 -10.76 18.67
C GLY A 8 -5.62 -10.93 17.24
N LYS A 9 -4.81 -10.66 16.21
CA LYS A 9 -5.20 -10.75 14.79
C LYS A 9 -4.62 -11.95 14.05
N LEU A 10 -3.52 -12.51 14.52
CA LEU A 10 -2.81 -13.59 13.82
C LEU A 10 -3.50 -14.96 13.94
N ASP A 11 -4.55 -15.06 14.76
CA ASP A 11 -5.34 -16.29 14.92
C ASP A 11 -6.30 -16.55 13.75
N VAL A 12 -6.55 -15.55 12.90
CA VAL A 12 -7.36 -15.68 11.70
C VAL A 12 -6.48 -15.70 10.44
N PRO A 13 -6.80 -16.55 9.44
CA PRO A 13 -6.09 -16.51 8.17
C PRO A 13 -6.21 -15.12 7.51
N PRO A 14 -5.10 -14.49 7.11
CA PRO A 14 -5.16 -13.21 6.42
C PRO A 14 -5.71 -13.38 5.00
N VAL A 15 -6.40 -12.35 4.51
CA VAL A 15 -6.82 -12.21 3.13
C VAL A 15 -5.65 -11.67 2.32
N LYS A 16 -5.20 -12.42 1.31
CA LYS A 16 -4.21 -11.94 0.34
C LYS A 16 -4.87 -10.96 -0.62
N SER A 17 -4.29 -9.77 -0.77
CA SER A 17 -4.96 -8.65 -1.45
C SER A 17 -4.06 -7.79 -2.32
N ASN A 18 -4.60 -7.31 -3.44
CA ASN A 18 -3.95 -6.32 -4.30
C ASN A 18 -4.99 -5.30 -4.80
N PHE A 19 -4.68 -4.01 -4.66
CA PHE A 19 -5.62 -2.92 -4.93
C PHE A 19 -5.20 -1.98 -6.05
N HIS A 20 -4.07 -2.27 -6.72
CA HIS A 20 -3.56 -1.47 -7.84
C HIS A 20 -3.54 -2.33 -9.11
N ILE A 21 -4.67 -2.38 -9.80
CA ILE A 21 -4.90 -3.26 -10.95
C ILE A 21 -5.66 -2.51 -12.03
N HIS A 22 -5.09 -2.45 -13.23
CA HIS A 22 -5.72 -1.86 -14.41
C HIS A 22 -6.22 -2.97 -15.34
N ALA A 23 -7.53 -2.98 -15.64
CA ALA A 23 -8.18 -3.96 -16.51
C ALA A 23 -9.51 -3.45 -17.06
N GLY A 24 -9.88 -3.89 -18.27
CA GLY A 24 -11.19 -3.63 -18.88
C GLY A 24 -11.30 -2.32 -19.66
N THR A 25 -10.20 -1.60 -19.88
CA THR A 25 -10.19 -0.36 -20.67
C THR A 25 -9.82 -0.59 -22.14
N GLY A 26 -9.51 -1.84 -22.51
CA GLY A 26 -9.38 -2.30 -23.89
C GLY A 26 -7.96 -2.26 -24.45
N PRO A 27 -7.73 -2.87 -25.63
CA PRO A 27 -6.40 -2.99 -26.22
C PRO A 27 -5.69 -1.64 -26.39
N GLY A 28 -4.39 -1.61 -26.09
CA GLY A 28 -3.57 -0.40 -26.22
C GLY A 28 -3.67 0.60 -25.06
N THR A 29 -4.44 0.28 -24.01
CA THR A 29 -4.56 1.11 -22.80
C THR A 29 -3.80 0.51 -21.61
N CYS A 30 -3.88 1.14 -20.43
CA CYS A 30 -3.33 0.60 -19.19
C CYS A 30 -4.03 -0.73 -18.81
N GLY A 31 -5.37 -0.74 -18.78
CA GLY A 31 -6.19 -1.94 -18.61
C GLY A 31 -6.40 -2.72 -19.90
N ALA A 32 -5.31 -3.21 -20.50
CA ALA A 32 -5.31 -3.83 -21.82
C ALA A 32 -6.08 -5.16 -21.90
N TYR A 33 -6.28 -5.84 -20.78
CA TYR A 33 -6.96 -7.12 -20.70
C TYR A 33 -8.34 -6.98 -20.07
N ASP A 34 -9.27 -7.86 -20.43
CA ASP A 34 -10.60 -7.89 -19.84
C ASP A 34 -10.55 -8.17 -18.33
N ILE A 35 -11.52 -7.63 -17.59
CA ILE A 35 -11.56 -7.74 -16.13
C ILE A 35 -11.65 -9.20 -15.66
N GLU A 36 -12.45 -10.01 -16.33
CA GLU A 36 -12.70 -11.41 -15.96
C GLU A 36 -11.42 -12.27 -15.92
N PRO A 37 -10.62 -12.39 -17.00
CA PRO A 37 -9.40 -13.19 -16.96
C PRO A 37 -8.36 -12.64 -15.97
N VAL A 38 -8.35 -11.33 -15.70
CA VAL A 38 -7.47 -10.75 -14.68
C VAL A 38 -7.90 -11.19 -13.27
N ILE A 39 -9.20 -11.11 -12.96
CA ILE A 39 -9.74 -11.60 -11.68
C ILE A 39 -9.46 -13.10 -11.50
N GLU A 40 -9.66 -13.91 -12.55
CA GLU A 40 -9.37 -15.35 -12.52
C GLU A 40 -7.90 -15.62 -12.23
N ALA A 41 -6.97 -14.94 -12.90
CA ALA A 41 -5.55 -15.10 -12.67
C ALA A 41 -5.13 -14.75 -11.23
N TYR A 42 -5.68 -13.66 -10.67
CA TYR A 42 -5.44 -13.31 -9.26
C TYR A 42 -6.02 -14.35 -8.31
N ARG A 43 -7.24 -14.86 -8.56
CA ARG A 43 -7.86 -15.89 -7.73
C ARG A 43 -7.03 -17.19 -7.76
N ASP A 44 -6.53 -17.58 -8.92
CA ASP A 44 -5.66 -18.75 -9.08
C ASP A 44 -4.32 -18.58 -8.34
N CYS A 45 -3.88 -17.33 -8.12
CA CYS A 45 -2.74 -16.98 -7.26
C CYS A 45 -3.10 -16.86 -5.77
N GLY A 46 -4.30 -17.25 -5.36
CA GLY A 46 -4.77 -17.27 -3.98
C GLY A 46 -5.22 -15.92 -3.41
N TYR A 47 -5.52 -14.93 -4.26
CA TYR A 47 -6.02 -13.64 -3.79
C TYR A 47 -7.49 -13.71 -3.40
N GLY A 48 -7.82 -13.14 -2.25
CA GLY A 48 -9.19 -13.09 -1.71
C GLY A 48 -9.83 -11.70 -1.73
N ALA A 49 -9.03 -10.64 -1.90
CA ALA A 49 -9.57 -9.30 -2.12
C ALA A 49 -8.81 -8.50 -3.18
N LEU A 50 -9.54 -7.81 -4.06
CA LEU A 50 -8.98 -7.02 -5.17
C LEU A 50 -9.64 -5.63 -5.26
N CYS A 51 -9.04 -4.73 -6.05
CA CYS A 51 -9.69 -3.55 -6.59
C CYS A 51 -9.26 -3.38 -8.05
N ILE A 52 -10.20 -3.25 -9.00
CA ILE A 52 -9.89 -2.80 -10.36
C ILE A 52 -9.87 -1.28 -10.36
N SER A 53 -8.68 -0.71 -10.22
CA SER A 53 -8.41 0.70 -9.93
C SER A 53 -7.98 1.47 -11.19
N ASN A 54 -8.76 1.39 -12.26
CA ASN A 54 -8.44 2.09 -13.51
C ASN A 54 -8.26 3.61 -13.30
N HIS A 55 -7.38 4.23 -14.10
CA HIS A 55 -7.18 5.67 -14.11
C HIS A 55 -8.49 6.42 -14.32
N ASN A 56 -8.90 7.18 -13.30
CA ASN A 56 -10.05 8.08 -13.32
C ASN A 56 -11.37 7.43 -13.77
N LEU A 57 -11.49 6.12 -13.56
CA LEU A 57 -12.62 5.34 -13.99
C LEU A 57 -13.04 4.38 -12.89
N LEU A 58 -14.28 4.53 -12.43
CA LEU A 58 -14.91 3.59 -11.52
C LEU A 58 -15.34 2.33 -12.27
N THR A 59 -14.84 1.19 -11.81
CA THR A 59 -15.33 -0.12 -12.22
C THR A 59 -16.46 -0.54 -11.29
N ASP A 60 -17.62 -0.95 -11.82
CA ASP A 60 -18.68 -1.56 -11.02
C ASP A 60 -18.27 -2.99 -10.63
N PRO A 61 -18.06 -3.28 -9.33
CA PRO A 61 -17.62 -4.59 -8.91
C PRO A 61 -18.75 -5.63 -8.83
N ALA A 62 -20.03 -5.21 -8.82
CA ALA A 62 -21.15 -6.09 -8.50
C ALA A 62 -21.25 -7.35 -9.39
N PRO A 63 -21.11 -7.26 -10.74
CA PRO A 63 -21.18 -8.44 -11.61
C PRO A 63 -20.10 -9.48 -11.32
N TYR A 64 -18.94 -9.04 -10.85
CA TYR A 64 -17.78 -9.91 -10.62
C TYR A 64 -17.78 -10.53 -9.22
N ARG A 65 -18.26 -9.80 -8.20
CA ARG A 65 -18.37 -10.32 -6.82
C ARG A 65 -19.22 -11.59 -6.78
N GLU A 66 -20.40 -11.55 -7.42
CA GLU A 66 -21.33 -12.68 -7.46
C GLU A 66 -20.74 -13.87 -8.22
N LYS A 67 -20.12 -13.62 -9.38
CA LYS A 67 -19.58 -14.66 -10.25
C LYS A 67 -18.35 -15.37 -9.65
N TYR A 68 -17.46 -14.63 -9.00
CA TYR A 68 -16.15 -15.16 -8.60
C TYR A 68 -16.02 -15.46 -7.11
N GLY A 69 -16.95 -15.01 -6.27
CA GLY A 69 -16.88 -15.21 -4.81
C GLY A 69 -15.68 -14.52 -4.17
N ILE A 70 -15.19 -13.44 -4.77
CA ILE A 70 -14.03 -12.66 -4.33
C ILE A 70 -14.48 -11.31 -3.76
N VAL A 71 -13.78 -10.82 -2.74
CA VAL A 71 -14.00 -9.44 -2.28
C VAL A 71 -13.43 -8.50 -3.33
N LEU A 72 -14.28 -7.71 -3.99
CA LEU A 72 -13.81 -6.74 -4.97
C LEU A 72 -14.20 -5.34 -4.51
N LEU A 73 -13.26 -4.59 -3.93
CA LEU A 73 -13.53 -3.21 -3.52
C LEU A 73 -13.88 -2.36 -4.75
N GLN A 74 -14.85 -1.46 -4.59
CA GLN A 74 -15.03 -0.40 -5.57
C GLN A 74 -13.89 0.61 -5.41
N GLY A 75 -13.38 1.16 -6.50
CA GLY A 75 -12.33 2.16 -6.43
C GLY A 75 -11.78 2.54 -7.79
N TYR A 76 -10.82 3.46 -7.78
CA TYR A 76 -10.15 3.99 -8.96
C TYR A 76 -8.79 4.54 -8.56
N GLU A 77 -7.90 4.70 -9.53
CA GLU A 77 -6.71 5.52 -9.35
C GLU A 77 -7.02 6.94 -9.83
N TYR A 78 -7.05 7.90 -8.90
CA TYR A 78 -7.09 9.31 -9.23
C TYR A 78 -5.74 9.70 -9.85
N THR A 79 -5.76 10.03 -11.13
CA THR A 79 -4.56 10.24 -11.95
C THR A 79 -4.58 11.64 -12.54
N THR A 80 -3.68 12.48 -12.02
CA THR A 80 -3.31 13.75 -12.63
C THR A 80 -1.84 13.68 -13.06
N ARG A 81 -0.98 14.54 -12.53
CA ARG A 81 0.47 14.28 -12.50
C ARG A 81 0.80 13.30 -11.37
N GLU A 82 0.11 13.44 -10.24
CA GLU A 82 0.22 12.60 -9.07
C GLU A 82 -0.91 11.57 -9.03
N HIS A 83 -0.60 10.39 -8.48
CA HIS A 83 -1.48 9.23 -8.46
C HIS A 83 -1.93 8.89 -7.02
N LEU A 84 -3.20 8.56 -6.86
CA LEU A 84 -3.81 8.21 -5.57
C LEU A 84 -4.82 7.08 -5.79
N LEU A 85 -4.71 5.97 -5.08
CA LEU A 85 -5.81 4.99 -5.03
C LEU A 85 -6.90 5.49 -4.09
N CYS A 86 -8.13 5.50 -4.58
CA CYS A 86 -9.33 5.79 -3.81
C CYS A 86 -10.14 4.49 -3.65
N LEU A 87 -9.86 3.73 -2.59
CA LEU A 87 -10.45 2.42 -2.35
C LEU A 87 -11.74 2.54 -1.54
N GLY A 88 -12.75 1.72 -1.83
CA GLY A 88 -14.07 1.80 -1.20
C GLY A 88 -14.84 3.10 -1.51
N SER A 89 -14.38 3.91 -2.47
CA SER A 89 -15.04 5.16 -2.83
C SER A 89 -16.15 4.91 -3.86
N PRO A 90 -17.43 5.21 -3.55
CA PRO A 90 -18.55 4.98 -4.46
C PRO A 90 -18.64 6.00 -5.60
N ALA A 91 -17.90 7.10 -5.50
CA ALA A 91 -17.90 8.18 -6.48
C ALA A 91 -16.48 8.62 -6.84
N PHE A 92 -16.32 9.03 -8.09
CA PHE A 92 -15.11 9.60 -8.63
C PHE A 92 -15.01 11.09 -8.25
N THR A 93 -13.82 11.53 -7.83
CA THR A 93 -13.52 12.95 -7.64
C THR A 93 -13.33 13.62 -9.00
N PRO A 94 -14.18 14.58 -9.42
CA PRO A 94 -14.04 15.22 -10.72
C PRO A 94 -12.68 15.89 -10.89
N ILE A 95 -12.06 15.68 -12.05
CA ILE A 95 -10.80 16.33 -12.44
C ILE A 95 -11.12 17.50 -13.37
N PRO A 96 -10.71 18.74 -13.03
CA PRO A 96 -10.85 19.88 -13.93
C PRO A 96 -10.15 19.64 -15.27
N GLU A 97 -10.76 20.08 -16.38
CA GLU A 97 -10.31 19.74 -17.73
C GLU A 97 -8.87 20.22 -18.04
N ASP A 98 -8.46 21.33 -17.41
CA ASP A 98 -7.12 21.91 -17.52
C ASP A 98 -6.02 21.13 -16.78
N VAL A 99 -6.41 20.14 -15.96
CA VAL A 99 -5.47 19.28 -15.22
C VAL A 99 -5.61 17.78 -15.57
N ILE A 100 -6.54 17.41 -16.47
CA ILE A 100 -6.68 16.04 -16.97
C ILE A 100 -5.41 15.66 -17.74
N PHE A 101 -4.74 14.60 -17.29
CA PHE A 101 -3.65 14.01 -18.04
C PHE A 101 -4.19 13.26 -19.26
N ARG A 102 -3.71 13.61 -20.46
CA ARG A 102 -3.95 12.86 -21.70
C ARG A 102 -2.62 12.25 -22.17
N PRO A 103 -2.49 10.91 -22.28
CA PRO A 103 -1.32 10.29 -22.89
C PRO A 103 -1.07 10.88 -24.29
N GLY A 104 0.14 11.40 -24.54
CA GLY A 104 0.50 12.10 -25.79
C GLY A 104 0.30 13.62 -25.80
N SER A 105 -0.24 14.22 -24.73
CA SER A 105 -0.29 15.68 -24.54
C SER A 105 0.99 16.22 -23.88
N GLU A 106 2.16 15.92 -24.45
CA GLU A 106 3.46 16.42 -24.00
C GLU A 106 3.61 17.94 -24.24
N GLY A 107 2.84 18.76 -23.54
CA GLY A 107 3.15 20.17 -23.33
C GLY A 107 4.37 20.27 -22.43
N LEU A 108 5.52 20.54 -23.03
CA LEU A 108 6.65 21.18 -22.36
C LEU A 108 6.31 22.68 -22.25
N GLU A 109 6.33 23.25 -21.06
CA GLU A 109 6.38 24.71 -20.92
C GLU A 109 7.84 25.12 -20.70
N GLU A 110 8.31 26.06 -21.53
CA GLU A 110 9.59 26.73 -21.33
C GLU A 110 9.46 27.73 -20.18
N GLY A 111 10.34 27.60 -19.19
CA GLY A 111 10.59 28.66 -18.21
C GLY A 111 12.02 29.19 -18.32
N PRO A 112 12.32 30.32 -17.65
CA PRO A 112 13.52 31.13 -17.92
C PRO A 112 14.87 30.47 -17.56
N PHE A 113 14.88 29.20 -17.13
CA PHE A 113 16.09 28.44 -16.78
C PHE A 113 16.08 26.97 -17.30
N GLY A 114 15.28 26.64 -18.32
CA GLY A 114 15.14 25.28 -18.87
C GLY A 114 13.82 24.61 -18.46
N LEU A 115 13.60 23.35 -18.88
CA LEU A 115 12.36 22.57 -18.66
C LEU A 115 11.83 22.74 -17.22
N VAL A 116 10.72 23.47 -17.07
CA VAL A 116 10.08 23.67 -15.76
C VAL A 116 9.08 22.55 -15.55
N HIS A 117 9.16 21.89 -14.40
CA HIS A 117 8.13 20.98 -13.93
C HIS A 117 6.76 21.68 -13.95
N ARG A 118 5.79 21.11 -14.71
CA ARG A 118 4.37 21.50 -14.69
C ARG A 118 3.91 21.81 -13.27
N LYS A 119 3.12 22.88 -13.11
CA LYS A 119 2.56 23.35 -11.83
C LYS A 119 1.98 22.15 -11.07
N ARG A 120 2.49 21.86 -9.88
CA ARG A 120 2.02 20.76 -9.03
C ARG A 120 0.53 20.95 -8.75
N ASN A 121 -0.25 19.88 -8.82
CA ASN A 121 -1.69 19.94 -8.62
C ASN A 121 -2.08 19.57 -7.19
N ILE A 122 -1.42 20.20 -6.21
CA ILE A 122 -1.56 19.88 -4.78
C ILE A 122 -3.02 20.08 -4.34
N GLU A 123 -3.69 21.13 -4.81
CA GLU A 123 -5.07 21.45 -4.42
C GLU A 123 -6.06 20.36 -4.85
N ASN A 124 -6.01 19.91 -6.11
CA ASN A 124 -6.91 18.84 -6.55
C ASN A 124 -6.51 17.48 -5.99
N TYR A 125 -5.21 17.24 -5.74
CA TYR A 125 -4.76 16.03 -5.08
C TYR A 125 -5.25 15.96 -3.63
N GLN A 126 -5.17 17.06 -2.87
CA GLN A 126 -5.76 17.18 -1.54
C GLN A 126 -7.29 17.00 -1.61
N LYS A 127 -7.95 17.61 -2.59
CA LYS A 127 -9.39 17.44 -2.79
C LYS A 127 -9.76 15.97 -3.01
N ALA A 128 -8.99 15.22 -3.79
CA ALA A 128 -9.24 13.79 -4.02
C ALA A 128 -9.09 12.96 -2.73
N ILE A 129 -8.12 13.30 -1.88
CA ILE A 129 -7.98 12.70 -0.54
C ILE A 129 -9.22 13.01 0.31
N ASP A 130 -9.63 14.27 0.36
CA ASP A 130 -10.77 14.72 1.18
C ASP A 130 -12.10 14.13 0.72
N ASP A 131 -12.32 14.07 -0.60
CA ASP A 131 -13.51 13.46 -1.21
C ASP A 131 -13.55 11.95 -0.94
N CYS A 132 -12.42 11.25 -1.11
CA CYS A 132 -12.31 9.83 -0.80
C CYS A 132 -12.64 9.55 0.68
N LYS A 133 -12.05 10.34 1.58
CA LYS A 133 -12.31 10.23 3.02
C LYS A 133 -13.77 10.54 3.37
N SER A 134 -14.34 11.60 2.81
CA SER A 134 -15.73 12.01 3.04
C SER A 134 -16.74 10.97 2.54
N ALA A 135 -16.38 10.23 1.49
CA ALA A 135 -17.17 9.13 0.97
C ALA A 135 -16.99 7.81 1.76
N GLY A 136 -16.21 7.82 2.84
CA GLY A 136 -15.93 6.62 3.64
C GLY A 136 -14.96 5.66 2.96
N GLY A 137 -14.16 6.14 2.01
CA GLY A 137 -13.12 5.38 1.33
C GLY A 137 -11.82 5.25 2.15
N TYR A 138 -10.78 4.79 1.47
CA TYR A 138 -9.43 4.61 1.97
C TYR A 138 -8.43 5.02 0.89
N SER A 139 -7.64 6.03 1.18
CA SER A 139 -6.77 6.73 0.24
C SER A 139 -5.32 6.29 0.36
N VAL A 140 -4.70 5.91 -0.76
CA VAL A 140 -3.31 5.41 -0.80
C VAL A 140 -2.49 6.21 -1.80
N ILE A 141 -1.42 6.85 -1.32
CA ILE A 141 -0.45 7.51 -2.20
C ILE A 141 0.31 6.44 -2.99
N CYS A 142 0.16 6.44 -4.32
CA CYS A 142 0.78 5.44 -5.20
C CYS A 142 2.29 5.67 -5.36
N HIS A 143 3.04 4.56 -5.41
CA HIS A 143 4.45 4.46 -5.83
C HIS A 143 5.26 5.78 -5.69
N PRO A 144 5.56 6.22 -4.44
CA PRO A 144 6.25 7.47 -4.19
C PRO A 144 7.67 7.44 -4.77
N ASP A 145 8.21 8.61 -5.11
CA ASP A 145 9.53 8.77 -5.73
C ASP A 145 9.73 8.04 -7.09
N CYS A 146 8.66 7.62 -7.77
CA CYS A 146 8.72 7.21 -9.17
C CYS A 146 8.82 8.44 -10.09
N HIS A 147 9.91 8.53 -10.88
CA HIS A 147 10.25 9.74 -11.65
C HIS A 147 9.28 10.13 -12.76
N VAL A 148 8.49 9.18 -13.28
CA VAL A 148 7.66 9.42 -14.46
C VAL A 148 6.18 9.56 -14.09
N TRP A 149 5.70 8.84 -13.07
CA TRP A 149 4.28 8.80 -12.69
C TRP A 149 4.02 8.74 -11.17
N GLY A 150 5.07 8.91 -10.35
CA GLY A 150 4.96 8.82 -8.89
C GLY A 150 4.69 10.14 -8.19
N VAL A 151 4.43 10.02 -6.88
CA VAL A 151 4.23 11.17 -6.01
C VAL A 151 5.55 11.56 -5.35
N SER A 152 5.99 12.79 -5.57
CA SER A 152 7.23 13.29 -4.96
C SER A 152 7.08 13.54 -3.46
N ARG A 153 8.15 13.39 -2.68
CA ARG A 153 8.17 13.76 -1.24
C ARG A 153 7.63 15.15 -0.95
N ALA A 154 7.87 16.11 -1.85
CA ALA A 154 7.40 17.48 -1.67
C ALA A 154 5.88 17.62 -1.82
N VAL A 155 5.22 16.75 -2.59
CA VAL A 155 3.76 16.69 -2.64
C VAL A 155 3.23 15.98 -1.40
N ILE A 156 3.83 14.85 -1.02
CA ILE A 156 3.47 14.11 0.20
C ILE A 156 3.52 15.03 1.43
N ASP A 157 4.54 15.90 1.51
CA ASP A 157 4.69 16.86 2.60
C ASP A 157 3.68 18.02 2.58
N ALA A 158 3.06 18.26 1.43
CA ALA A 158 2.12 19.36 1.25
C ALA A 158 0.67 18.95 1.42
N VAL A 159 0.38 17.64 1.52
CA VAL A 159 -0.96 17.09 1.68
C VAL A 159 -1.12 16.36 3.02
N SER A 160 -2.36 16.26 3.47
CA SER A 160 -2.73 15.61 4.72
C SER A 160 -3.99 14.78 4.54
N GLY A 161 -4.39 14.05 5.59
CA GLY A 161 -5.65 13.31 5.59
C GLY A 161 -5.64 11.96 4.87
N TYR A 162 -4.60 11.63 4.10
CA TYR A 162 -4.47 10.32 3.44
C TYR A 162 -4.25 9.19 4.44
N ASP A 163 -4.59 7.95 4.08
CA ASP A 163 -4.55 6.80 5.00
C ASP A 163 -3.24 6.01 4.90
N ALA A 164 -2.74 5.80 3.68
CA ALA A 164 -1.57 4.96 3.44
C ALA A 164 -0.67 5.41 2.30
N ILE A 165 0.48 4.73 2.21
CA ILE A 165 1.47 4.90 1.15
C ILE A 165 1.92 3.55 0.59
N GLU A 166 1.97 3.45 -0.74
CA GLU A 166 2.34 2.23 -1.45
C GLU A 166 3.86 2.12 -1.59
N ILE A 167 4.51 1.43 -0.66
CA ILE A 167 5.97 1.39 -0.51
C ILE A 167 6.68 0.33 -1.35
N LEU A 168 5.93 -0.66 -1.83
CA LEU A 168 6.44 -1.74 -2.67
C LEU A 168 5.59 -1.85 -3.93
N ASN A 169 6.10 -1.28 -5.02
CA ASN A 169 5.51 -1.30 -6.35
C ASN A 169 6.65 -1.14 -7.37
N GLY A 170 7.22 -2.25 -7.83
CA GLY A 170 8.42 -2.30 -8.69
C GLY A 170 9.72 -1.77 -8.04
N ARG A 171 9.61 -0.88 -7.05
CA ARG A 171 10.65 -0.26 -6.23
C ARG A 171 10.28 -0.38 -4.75
N ASN A 172 11.29 -0.24 -3.90
CA ASN A 172 11.11 -0.14 -2.45
C ASN A 172 11.38 1.30 -2.01
N THR A 173 10.35 1.95 -1.46
CA THR A 173 10.36 3.35 -1.00
C THR A 173 10.04 3.45 0.49
N SER A 174 10.42 2.42 1.25
CA SER A 174 10.25 2.37 2.71
C SER A 174 10.94 3.53 3.44
N ASP A 175 11.97 4.13 2.84
CA ASP A 175 12.63 5.32 3.38
C ASP A 175 11.71 6.55 3.37
N THR A 176 10.85 6.69 2.36
CA THR A 176 9.80 7.72 2.36
C THR A 176 8.76 7.44 3.44
N TYR A 177 8.42 6.17 3.67
CA TYR A 177 7.51 5.79 4.75
C TYR A 177 8.08 6.08 6.13
N ASP A 178 9.35 5.71 6.37
CA ASP A 178 10.04 6.02 7.63
C ASP A 178 10.09 7.51 7.91
N ARG A 179 10.33 8.32 6.87
CA ARG A 179 10.32 9.78 6.96
C ARG A 179 8.95 10.33 7.36
N ILE A 180 7.85 9.75 6.86
CA ILE A 180 6.48 10.15 7.23
C ILE A 180 6.23 9.80 8.69
N LEU A 181 6.50 8.55 9.10
CA LEU A 181 6.34 8.11 10.49
C LEU A 181 7.16 8.99 11.44
N SER A 182 8.40 9.34 11.06
CA SER A 182 9.32 10.12 11.89
C SER A 182 8.92 11.58 12.08
N LYS A 183 7.99 12.09 11.26
CA LYS A 183 7.34 13.39 11.44
C LYS A 183 6.17 13.36 12.42
N GLY A 184 5.85 12.20 13.00
CA GLY A 184 4.71 12.03 13.91
C GLY A 184 3.39 11.79 13.17
N LEU A 185 3.44 11.44 11.88
CA LEU A 185 2.25 11.12 11.08
C LEU A 185 2.03 9.62 11.05
N LEU A 186 0.99 9.12 11.74
CA LEU A 186 0.66 7.70 11.70
C LEU A 186 -0.07 7.41 10.39
N LYS A 187 0.60 6.67 9.52
CA LYS A 187 0.11 6.22 8.21
C LYS A 187 0.45 4.75 8.06
N TRP A 188 -0.28 4.06 7.19
CA TRP A 188 -0.01 2.66 6.91
C TRP A 188 0.78 2.50 5.62
N CYS A 189 1.50 1.40 5.49
CA CYS A 189 2.16 1.02 4.24
C CYS A 189 1.39 -0.08 3.49
N THR A 190 1.39 0.00 2.16
CA THR A 190 0.83 -1.03 1.27
C THR A 190 1.85 -1.41 0.21
N GLY A 191 1.57 -2.48 -0.53
CA GLY A 191 2.29 -2.82 -1.76
C GLY A 191 1.38 -3.49 -2.78
N SER A 192 1.78 -3.43 -4.04
CA SER A 192 0.94 -3.85 -5.16
C SER A 192 1.77 -4.22 -6.38
N ASP A 193 1.09 -4.84 -7.35
CA ASP A 193 1.66 -5.19 -8.65
C ASP A 193 1.65 -4.03 -9.65
N ASP A 194 0.77 -3.03 -9.44
CA ASP A 194 0.37 -2.03 -10.44
C ASP A 194 0.16 -2.69 -11.81
N PHE A 195 -0.80 -3.62 -11.81
CA PHE A 195 -0.97 -4.55 -12.89
C PHE A 195 -1.44 -3.83 -14.14
N HIS A 196 -0.60 -3.86 -15.17
CA HIS A 196 -0.94 -3.44 -16.53
C HIS A 196 -0.86 -4.62 -17.49
N ARG A 197 0.06 -5.55 -17.22
CA ARG A 197 0.47 -6.62 -18.12
C ARG A 197 0.67 -7.92 -17.34
N TRP A 198 0.58 -9.07 -18.00
CA TRP A 198 0.65 -10.38 -17.32
C TRP A 198 1.94 -10.60 -16.52
N TRP A 199 3.06 -10.00 -16.94
CA TRP A 199 4.32 -10.05 -16.21
C TRP A 199 4.37 -9.16 -14.95
N ASN A 200 3.31 -8.40 -14.64
CA ASN A 200 3.18 -7.72 -13.36
C ASN A 200 2.56 -8.61 -12.28
N LEU A 201 1.84 -9.67 -12.68
CA LEU A 201 1.00 -10.45 -11.79
C LEU A 201 1.77 -11.06 -10.61
N ALA A 202 1.25 -10.86 -9.40
CA ALA A 202 1.65 -11.53 -8.17
C ALA A 202 3.12 -11.36 -7.78
N HIS A 203 3.65 -10.14 -7.94
CA HIS A 203 4.97 -9.74 -7.50
C HIS A 203 4.98 -9.08 -6.11
N CYS A 204 3.89 -8.43 -5.71
CA CYS A 204 3.73 -7.80 -4.40
C CYS A 204 2.26 -7.72 -3.99
N TRP A 205 1.98 -7.95 -2.71
CA TRP A 205 0.61 -7.95 -2.17
C TRP A 205 0.55 -7.51 -0.71
N ASN A 206 -0.67 -7.31 -0.24
CA ASN A 206 -0.99 -7.06 1.16
C ASN A 206 -1.60 -8.32 1.75
N MET A 207 -1.24 -8.63 2.99
CA MET A 207 -1.84 -9.70 3.77
C MET A 207 -2.63 -9.04 4.89
N ILE A 208 -3.96 -9.15 4.84
CA ILE A 208 -4.88 -8.35 5.66
C ILE A 208 -5.64 -9.27 6.61
N TYR A 209 -5.51 -9.05 7.92
CA TYR A 209 -6.21 -9.83 8.94
C TYR A 209 -7.63 -9.29 9.12
N ALA A 210 -8.55 -9.81 8.30
CA ALA A 210 -9.92 -9.33 8.20
C ALA A 210 -10.91 -10.46 7.92
N GLU A 211 -12.18 -10.23 8.29
CA GLU A 211 -13.29 -10.92 7.65
C GLU A 211 -13.27 -10.62 6.14
N PRO A 212 -13.43 -11.63 5.26
CA PRO A 212 -13.36 -11.46 3.80
C PRO A 212 -14.64 -10.82 3.26
N THR A 213 -14.85 -9.57 3.65
CA THR A 213 -15.91 -8.68 3.19
C THR A 213 -15.31 -7.31 2.89
N GLU A 214 -15.97 -6.50 2.07
CA GLU A 214 -15.51 -5.14 1.77
C GLU A 214 -15.34 -4.29 3.05
N ALA A 215 -16.34 -4.33 3.94
CA ALA A 215 -16.29 -3.61 5.21
C ALA A 215 -15.16 -4.12 6.11
N GLY A 216 -15.00 -5.44 6.24
CA GLY A 216 -13.96 -6.05 7.07
C GLY A 216 -12.55 -5.71 6.58
N VAL A 217 -12.32 -5.79 5.26
CA VAL A 217 -11.04 -5.42 4.64
C VAL A 217 -10.71 -3.95 4.90
N LEU A 218 -11.64 -3.03 4.62
CA LEU A 218 -11.42 -1.59 4.85
C LEU A 218 -11.21 -1.26 6.32
N GLU A 219 -11.94 -1.92 7.24
CA GLU A 219 -11.76 -1.74 8.68
C GLU A 219 -10.37 -2.21 9.15
N ALA A 220 -9.91 -3.37 8.69
CA ALA A 220 -8.59 -3.89 9.01
C ALA A 220 -7.48 -3.00 8.47
N MET A 221 -7.62 -2.49 7.24
CA MET A 221 -6.69 -1.52 6.65
C MET A 221 -6.59 -0.24 7.50
N ARG A 222 -7.73 0.33 7.93
CA ARG A 222 -7.76 1.52 8.82
C ARG A 222 -7.07 1.29 10.16
N LYS A 223 -7.12 0.07 10.68
CA LYS A 223 -6.48 -0.32 11.94
C LYS A 223 -5.02 -0.75 11.77
N GLY A 224 -4.49 -0.76 10.56
CA GLY A 224 -3.13 -1.24 10.28
C GLY A 224 -2.94 -2.74 10.47
N ALA A 225 -4.03 -3.52 10.49
CA ALA A 225 -3.99 -4.98 10.69
C ALA A 225 -3.62 -5.71 9.39
N MET A 226 -2.48 -5.34 8.80
CA MET A 226 -1.99 -5.88 7.53
C MET A 226 -0.47 -5.76 7.41
N TYR A 227 0.14 -6.50 6.50
CA TYR A 227 1.56 -6.31 6.14
C TYR A 227 1.75 -6.47 4.64
N VAL A 228 2.85 -5.92 4.11
CA VAL A 228 3.22 -6.02 2.71
C VAL A 228 4.13 -7.24 2.51
N SER A 229 3.92 -8.00 1.43
CA SER A 229 4.69 -9.22 1.14
C SER A 229 5.07 -9.34 -0.33
N LYS A 230 6.24 -9.95 -0.54
CA LYS A 230 6.78 -10.45 -1.81
C LYS A 230 7.28 -11.89 -1.64
N GLY A 231 6.49 -12.74 -0.97
CA GLY A 231 6.80 -14.18 -0.80
C GLY A 231 7.01 -14.65 0.64
N LEU A 232 6.92 -13.76 1.64
CA LEU A 232 6.96 -14.15 3.05
C LEU A 232 5.59 -13.99 3.73
N THR A 233 5.34 -14.83 4.74
CA THR A 233 4.16 -14.77 5.60
C THR A 233 4.56 -14.45 7.04
N LEU A 234 3.74 -13.66 7.73
CA LEU A 234 3.94 -13.33 9.15
C LEU A 234 3.25 -14.38 10.01
N GLN A 235 4.05 -15.16 10.73
CA GLN A 235 3.54 -16.18 11.65
C GLN A 235 3.37 -15.63 13.07
N ARG A 236 4.17 -14.63 13.44
CA ARG A 236 4.11 -14.00 14.76
C ARG A 236 4.57 -12.55 14.71
N LEU A 237 3.85 -11.66 15.39
CA LEU A 237 4.30 -10.33 15.76
C LEU A 237 3.59 -9.88 17.04
N GLU A 238 4.20 -10.16 18.18
CA GLU A 238 3.63 -9.93 19.51
C GLU A 238 4.46 -8.93 20.29
N LEU A 239 3.79 -8.12 21.13
CA LEU A 239 4.44 -7.24 22.10
C LEU A 239 4.14 -7.74 23.52
N THR A 240 5.10 -8.45 24.13
CA THR A 240 4.96 -8.99 25.49
C THR A 240 6.09 -8.47 26.38
N ASP A 241 5.76 -8.00 27.57
CA ASP A 241 6.71 -7.43 28.54
C ASP A 241 7.68 -6.41 27.92
N GLY A 242 7.19 -5.55 27.01
CA GLY A 242 8.02 -4.55 26.31
C GLY A 242 9.04 -5.13 25.33
N ARG A 243 8.82 -6.36 24.84
CA ARG A 243 9.63 -7.02 23.82
C ARG A 243 8.77 -7.39 22.63
N ILE A 244 9.24 -7.03 21.43
CA ILE A 244 8.66 -7.46 20.16
C ILE A 244 9.22 -8.85 19.83
N HIS A 245 8.34 -9.79 19.55
CA HIS A 245 8.66 -11.15 19.11
C HIS A 245 8.10 -11.36 17.71
N ALA A 246 8.94 -11.79 16.77
CA ALA A 246 8.56 -11.95 15.38
C ALA A 246 9.03 -13.29 14.79
N LYS A 247 8.17 -13.90 13.98
CA LYS A 247 8.47 -15.09 13.18
C LYS A 247 7.84 -14.95 11.80
N ALA A 248 8.63 -15.17 10.76
CA ALA A 248 8.17 -15.23 9.37
C ALA A 248 8.35 -16.65 8.81
N MET A 249 7.72 -16.93 7.68
CA MET A 249 7.81 -18.19 6.93
C MET A 249 7.68 -17.91 5.44
N GLY A 250 8.27 -18.73 4.57
CA GLY A 250 7.99 -18.71 3.14
C GLY A 250 6.50 -18.88 2.86
N ALA A 251 5.98 -18.22 1.82
CA ALA A 251 4.59 -18.38 1.40
C ALA A 251 4.27 -19.80 0.91
N ASP A 252 5.30 -20.57 0.58
CA ASP A 252 5.27 -22.00 0.24
C ASP A 252 5.43 -22.92 1.45
N GLY A 253 5.52 -22.37 2.67
CA GLY A 253 5.78 -23.12 3.89
C GLY A 253 7.24 -23.35 4.21
N PHE A 254 8.18 -22.75 3.46
CA PHE A 254 9.60 -22.85 3.77
C PHE A 254 9.93 -22.20 5.13
N GLU A 255 10.44 -23.00 6.05
CA GLU A 255 11.07 -22.52 7.28
C GLU A 255 12.57 -22.40 7.07
N GLY A 256 13.15 -21.26 7.46
CA GLY A 256 14.58 -21.04 7.33
C GLY A 256 15.04 -19.79 8.04
N ASP A 257 16.36 -19.55 7.98
CA ASP A 257 16.96 -18.36 8.53
C ASP A 257 16.66 -17.16 7.63
N PHE A 258 16.00 -16.16 8.19
CA PHE A 258 15.71 -14.90 7.52
C PHE A 258 16.41 -13.75 8.21
N GLU A 259 16.73 -12.70 7.46
CA GLU A 259 17.25 -11.48 8.02
C GLU A 259 16.09 -10.60 8.51
N TYR A 260 15.94 -10.47 9.83
CA TYR A 260 15.01 -9.58 10.49
C TYR A 260 15.70 -8.27 10.86
N ARG A 261 15.23 -7.16 10.28
CA ARG A 261 15.67 -5.81 10.64
C ARG A 261 14.56 -5.10 11.41
N PHE A 262 14.85 -4.71 12.64
CA PHE A 262 14.00 -3.82 13.42
C PHE A 262 14.36 -2.38 13.05
N ILE A 263 13.42 -1.66 12.44
CA ILE A 263 13.61 -0.31 11.93
C ILE A 263 12.84 0.67 12.80
N GLY A 264 13.51 1.72 13.26
CA GLY A 264 12.92 2.81 14.02
C GLY A 264 13.00 4.15 13.30
N LYS A 265 12.91 5.22 14.09
CA LYS A 265 12.88 6.62 13.61
C LYS A 265 13.99 6.91 12.58
N ASP A 266 13.61 7.66 11.55
CA ASP A 266 14.41 8.07 10.39
C ASP A 266 15.00 6.89 9.60
N GLY A 267 14.36 5.71 9.69
CA GLY A 267 14.82 4.49 9.05
C GLY A 267 16.02 3.84 9.75
N ALA A 268 16.28 4.20 11.01
CA ALA A 268 17.41 3.67 11.78
C ALA A 268 17.25 2.17 12.04
N VAL A 269 18.25 1.37 11.64
CA VAL A 269 18.30 -0.05 11.97
C VAL A 269 18.67 -0.21 13.44
N LEU A 270 17.69 -0.58 14.26
CA LEU A 270 17.84 -0.75 15.71
C LEU A 270 18.49 -2.08 16.09
N LYS A 271 18.22 -3.12 15.31
CA LYS A 271 18.76 -4.47 15.46
C LYS A 271 18.61 -5.26 14.17
N VAL A 272 19.59 -6.11 13.88
CA VAL A 272 19.52 -7.15 12.83
C VAL A 272 19.67 -8.52 13.48
N VAL A 273 18.88 -9.50 13.05
CA VAL A 273 18.96 -10.90 13.46
C VAL A 273 18.84 -11.77 12.23
N CYS A 274 19.72 -12.77 12.06
CA CYS A 274 19.58 -13.80 11.05
C CYS A 274 19.33 -15.14 11.75
N ASP A 275 18.07 -15.59 11.76
CA ASP A 275 17.62 -16.79 12.47
C ASP A 275 16.22 -17.15 11.94
N THR A 276 15.61 -18.20 12.48
CA THR A 276 14.22 -18.60 12.22
C THR A 276 13.19 -17.67 12.86
N GLU A 277 13.55 -17.00 13.95
CA GLU A 277 12.73 -16.00 14.66
C GLU A 277 13.59 -14.88 15.24
N ALA A 278 12.98 -13.73 15.57
CA ALA A 278 13.70 -12.59 16.10
C ALA A 278 12.96 -11.90 17.23
N SER A 279 13.72 -11.26 18.13
CA SER A 279 13.14 -10.40 19.15
C SER A 279 13.93 -9.11 19.38
N TYR A 280 13.21 -8.07 19.79
CA TYR A 280 13.73 -6.75 20.14
C TYR A 280 13.11 -6.23 21.43
N LYS A 281 13.94 -5.87 22.40
CA LYS A 281 13.48 -5.26 23.66
C LYS A 281 13.40 -3.75 23.46
N LEU A 282 12.22 -3.17 23.63
CA LEU A 282 12.02 -1.73 23.60
C LEU A 282 12.82 -1.06 24.74
N LYS A 283 13.47 0.05 24.41
CA LYS A 283 14.19 0.91 25.35
C LYS A 283 13.26 1.97 25.97
N GLY A 284 12.09 2.18 25.37
CA GLY A 284 11.07 3.13 25.83
C GLY A 284 11.24 4.54 25.26
N ASN A 285 12.18 4.75 24.33
CA ASN A 285 12.38 6.03 23.65
C ASN A 285 12.17 5.93 22.12
N GLU A 286 11.76 4.76 21.64
CA GLU A 286 11.39 4.54 20.24
C GLU A 286 10.05 5.21 19.95
N ALA A 287 10.00 6.03 18.91
CA ALA A 287 8.73 6.52 18.35
C ALA A 287 7.91 5.36 17.76
N TYR A 288 8.60 4.49 17.02
CA TYR A 288 8.04 3.28 16.43
C TYR A 288 9.14 2.24 16.17
N VAL A 289 8.72 0.99 16.00
CA VAL A 289 9.55 -0.11 15.52
C VAL A 289 8.73 -0.91 14.49
N ARG A 290 9.18 -0.97 13.25
CA ARG A 290 8.62 -1.85 12.20
C ARG A 290 9.65 -2.91 11.79
N LEU A 291 9.19 -3.97 11.16
CA LEU A 291 10.08 -5.04 10.68
C LEU A 291 10.21 -5.02 9.17
N ASP A 292 11.45 -5.15 8.72
CA ASP A 292 11.82 -5.58 7.38
C ASP A 292 12.40 -6.99 7.49
N VAL A 293 11.73 -7.98 6.90
CA VAL A 293 12.23 -9.36 6.85
C VAL A 293 12.61 -9.72 5.43
N THR A 294 13.76 -10.34 5.23
CA THR A 294 14.25 -10.73 3.90
C THR A 294 14.82 -12.15 3.92
N SER A 295 14.39 -12.98 2.98
CA SER A 295 14.95 -14.32 2.79
C SER A 295 16.23 -14.28 1.95
N PRO A 296 17.07 -15.34 1.99
CA PRO A 296 18.23 -15.47 1.10
C PRO A 296 17.89 -15.35 -0.40
N GLU A 297 16.69 -15.77 -0.79
CA GLU A 297 16.16 -15.73 -2.17
C GLU A 297 15.60 -14.35 -2.55
N GLY A 298 15.59 -13.39 -1.62
CA GLY A 298 15.09 -12.05 -1.83
C GLY A 298 13.58 -11.88 -1.63
N TRP A 299 12.87 -12.88 -1.08
CA TRP A 299 11.50 -12.68 -0.63
C TRP A 299 11.48 -11.69 0.53
N LYS A 300 10.42 -10.90 0.60
CA LYS A 300 10.33 -9.80 1.56
C LYS A 300 8.99 -9.76 2.26
N LEU A 301 9.03 -9.30 3.49
CA LEU A 301 7.87 -8.86 4.26
C LEU A 301 8.20 -7.52 4.94
N ILE A 302 7.25 -6.60 4.94
CA ILE A 302 7.34 -5.31 5.66
C ILE A 302 6.07 -5.12 6.48
N THR A 303 6.23 -4.86 7.79
CA THR A 303 5.10 -4.69 8.72
C THR A 303 4.71 -3.22 8.89
N GLN A 304 3.48 -2.97 9.34
CA GLN A 304 3.15 -1.75 10.07
C GLN A 304 3.98 -1.66 11.35
N PRO A 305 4.19 -0.46 11.90
CA PRO A 305 4.94 -0.30 13.13
C PRO A 305 4.17 -0.83 14.35
N VAL A 306 4.92 -1.36 15.31
CA VAL A 306 4.57 -1.22 16.73
C VAL A 306 4.97 0.19 17.14
N TYR A 307 4.07 0.98 17.71
CA TYR A 307 4.27 2.44 17.80
C TYR A 307 3.89 3.00 19.16
N ASP A 308 4.58 4.05 19.61
CA ASP A 308 4.16 4.81 20.79
C ASP A 308 3.08 5.81 20.40
N ASP A 309 1.85 5.56 20.84
CA ASP A 309 0.67 6.38 20.53
C ASP A 309 0.90 7.88 20.85
N ALA A 310 1.65 8.17 21.91
CA ALA A 310 1.93 9.55 22.34
C ALA A 310 2.84 10.33 21.37
N PHE A 311 3.57 9.64 20.48
CA PHE A 311 4.44 10.29 19.49
C PHE A 311 3.66 10.78 18.26
N PHE A 312 2.55 10.14 17.94
CA PHE A 312 1.79 10.45 16.73
C PHE A 312 0.70 11.48 17.02
N THR A 313 0.66 12.52 16.21
CA THR A 313 -0.40 13.55 16.25
C THR A 313 -1.33 13.33 15.07
N GLU A 314 -2.65 13.49 15.27
CA GLU A 314 -3.64 13.43 14.18
C GLU A 314 -3.34 14.40 13.03
#